data_AF-A0A537QKL7-F1
#
_entry.id   AF-A0A537QKL7-F1
#
_cell.length_a   1.000
_cell.length_b   1.000
_cell.length_c   1.000
_cell.angle_alpha   90.00
_cell.angle_beta   90.00
_cell.angle_gamma   90.00
#
_symmetry.space_group_name_H-M   'P 1'
#
loop_
_entity.id
_entity.type
_entity.pdbx_description
1 polymer ?
#
loop_
_entity_poly.entity_id
_entity_poly.type
_entity_poly.pdbx_seq_one_letter_code
_entity_poly.pdbx_strand_id
1 'polypeptide(L)'
;MATLEVKSVEHLLGSGVPYAYAVKAGSWIFLTGHEGFDFDAGITEAVAGAPGFPLFGRPRWRREGDFILQRMSQILNEFGSDLTHGVRLDQFYPTPAAVDPYHLARRAAFGDYIPPSTSVIMESCFGAASGISSSLIAVMPSAEYEIRKVYPQDVTASASSGFVPAVICSDFVFIAGQMASGREHGLDPRAHVPDHSLWAGTEIRKQTEFIVQERLKPALAAAGSALDHSV
;
A
#
# COMPACT_ATOMS: atom_id res chain seq x y z
N MET A 1 -9.69 2.93 -28.64
CA MET A 1 -8.71 3.37 -27.62
C MET A 1 -9.49 3.67 -26.36
N ALA A 2 -9.04 3.20 -25.19
CA ALA A 2 -9.70 3.57 -23.94
C ALA A 2 -9.52 5.07 -23.70
N THR A 3 -10.59 5.78 -23.38
CA THR A 3 -10.53 7.19 -22.99
C THR A 3 -9.76 7.29 -21.67
N LEU A 4 -8.71 8.10 -21.64
CA LEU A 4 -7.96 8.41 -20.42
C LEU A 4 -8.56 9.66 -19.78
N GLU A 5 -8.87 9.57 -18.50
CA GLU A 5 -9.20 10.73 -17.67
C GLU A 5 -8.07 10.94 -16.66
N VAL A 6 -7.43 12.10 -16.71
CA VAL A 6 -6.23 12.40 -15.91
C VAL A 6 -6.50 13.60 -15.02
N LYS A 7 -6.11 13.50 -13.75
CA LYS A 7 -6.02 14.62 -12.81
C LYS A 7 -4.56 14.85 -12.48
N SER A 8 -4.10 16.07 -12.72
CA SER A 8 -2.69 16.43 -12.64
C SER A 8 -2.49 17.87 -12.18
N VAL A 9 -1.28 18.14 -11.69
CA VAL A 9 -0.74 19.49 -11.51
C VAL A 9 0.45 19.70 -12.45
N GLU A 10 0.63 20.90 -12.97
CA GLU A 10 1.79 21.25 -13.80
C GLU A 10 3.08 21.39 -12.97
N HIS A 11 2.95 21.78 -11.70
CA HIS A 11 4.06 22.09 -10.82
C HIS A 11 3.85 21.46 -9.43
N LEU A 12 4.31 20.23 -9.24
CA LEU A 12 4.20 19.57 -7.94
C LEU A 12 5.02 20.32 -6.88
N LEU A 13 4.35 20.87 -5.86
CA LEU A 13 4.98 21.65 -4.79
C LEU A 13 5.87 22.81 -5.29
N GLY A 14 5.44 23.48 -6.36
CA GLY A 14 6.20 24.58 -6.97
C GLY A 14 7.49 24.14 -7.68
N SER A 15 7.71 22.83 -7.83
CA SER A 15 8.79 22.31 -8.67
C SER A 15 8.44 22.37 -10.16
N GLY A 16 9.43 22.15 -11.03
CA GLY A 16 9.22 22.00 -12.47
C GLY A 16 8.65 20.65 -12.90
N VAL A 17 8.17 19.82 -11.96
CA VAL A 17 7.72 18.46 -12.24
C VAL A 17 6.19 18.44 -12.45
N PRO A 18 5.71 18.15 -13.67
CA PRO A 18 4.30 17.85 -13.89
C PRO A 18 3.97 16.50 -13.26
N TYR A 19 2.82 16.41 -12.60
CA TYR A 19 2.47 15.25 -11.80
C TYR A 19 1.01 14.85 -11.99
N ALA A 20 0.80 13.68 -12.60
CA ALA A 20 -0.50 13.02 -12.66
C ALA A 20 -0.72 12.21 -11.38
N TYR A 21 -1.49 12.79 -10.46
CA TYR A 21 -1.79 12.15 -9.18
C TYR A 21 -2.93 11.13 -9.29
N ALA A 22 -3.76 11.23 -10.34
CA ALA A 22 -4.78 10.22 -10.61
C ALA A 22 -5.03 10.01 -12.10
N VAL A 23 -5.13 8.75 -12.52
CA VAL A 23 -5.41 8.36 -13.90
C VAL A 23 -6.49 7.29 -13.92
N LYS A 24 -7.56 7.52 -14.66
CA LYS A 24 -8.55 6.50 -15.00
C LYS A 24 -8.36 6.07 -16.45
N ALA A 25 -8.18 4.77 -16.66
CA ALA A 25 -7.96 4.13 -17.96
C ALA A 25 -8.96 2.97 -18.13
N GLY A 26 -10.06 3.22 -18.82
CA GLY A 26 -11.17 2.26 -18.87
C GLY A 26 -11.74 2.01 -17.47
N SER A 27 -11.73 0.75 -17.03
CA SER A 27 -12.20 0.35 -15.69
C SER A 27 -11.14 0.44 -14.60
N TRP A 28 -9.90 0.82 -14.91
CA TRP A 28 -8.81 0.92 -13.94
C TRP A 28 -8.61 2.36 -13.48
N ILE A 29 -8.41 2.54 -12.18
CA ILE A 29 -8.07 3.82 -11.57
C ILE A 29 -6.75 3.67 -10.80
N PHE A 30 -5.81 4.55 -11.10
CA PHE A 30 -4.50 4.60 -10.46
C PHE A 30 -4.39 5.91 -9.69
N LEU A 31 -4.22 5.82 -8.38
CA LEU A 31 -3.90 6.94 -7.49
C LEU A 31 -2.44 6.83 -7.11
N THR A 32 -1.64 7.78 -7.57
CA THR A 32 -0.18 7.69 -7.50
C THR A 32 0.34 8.59 -6.38
N GLY A 33 1.18 8.03 -5.50
CA GLY A 33 2.09 8.75 -4.61
C GLY A 33 1.48 9.89 -3.80
N HIS A 34 0.30 9.68 -3.22
CA HIS A 34 -0.36 10.68 -2.39
C HIS A 34 0.34 10.83 -1.04
N GLU A 35 0.67 12.07 -0.70
CA GLU A 35 1.32 12.46 0.54
C GLU A 35 0.51 13.52 1.31
N GLY A 36 0.95 13.82 2.54
CA GLY A 36 0.33 14.75 3.50
C GLY A 36 0.37 16.24 3.17
N PHE A 37 0.30 16.60 1.90
CA PHE A 37 0.31 17.99 1.46
C PHE A 37 -0.70 18.25 0.36
N ASP A 38 -1.17 19.48 0.25
CA ASP A 38 -1.81 20.02 -0.94
C ASP A 38 -0.79 20.21 -2.07
N PHE A 39 -1.17 19.87 -3.30
CA PHE A 39 -0.25 19.87 -4.44
C PHE A 39 0.25 21.27 -4.80
N ASP A 40 -0.55 22.31 -4.53
CA ASP A 40 -0.22 23.71 -4.80
C ASP A 40 0.21 24.45 -3.52
N ALA A 41 -0.51 24.25 -2.42
CA ALA A 41 -0.31 24.99 -1.17
C ALA A 41 0.68 24.34 -0.19
N GLY A 42 1.14 23.12 -0.45
CA GLY A 42 2.02 22.38 0.45
C GLY A 42 1.32 21.86 1.71
N ILE A 43 2.04 21.76 2.83
CA ILE A 43 1.48 21.18 4.06
C ILE A 43 0.41 22.12 4.64
N THR A 44 -0.81 21.59 4.78
CA THR A 44 -1.95 22.33 5.33
C THR A 44 -2.08 22.16 6.85
N GLU A 45 -2.88 23.01 7.49
CA GLU A 45 -3.19 22.90 8.93
C GLU A 45 -3.82 21.54 9.30
N ALA A 46 -4.58 20.94 8.38
CA ALA A 46 -5.16 19.61 8.58
C ALA A 46 -4.10 18.55 8.90
N VAL A 47 -2.88 18.69 8.35
CA VAL A 47 -1.75 17.80 8.59
C VAL A 47 -0.82 18.35 9.68
N ALA A 48 -0.43 19.63 9.57
CA ALA A 48 0.50 20.29 10.49
C ALA A 48 -0.03 20.36 11.94
N GLY A 49 -1.36 20.46 12.10
CA GLY A 49 -1.99 20.79 13.38
C GLY A 49 -2.05 22.30 13.61
N ALA A 50 -2.80 22.71 14.63
CA ALA A 50 -3.05 24.12 14.94
C ALA A 50 -1.74 24.89 15.19
N PRO A 51 -1.59 26.13 14.66
CA PRO A 51 -0.43 26.97 14.92
C PRO A 51 -0.17 27.14 16.43
N GLY A 52 1.09 26.96 16.85
CA GLY A 52 1.48 27.03 18.26
C GLY A 52 1.14 25.78 19.10
N PHE A 53 0.32 24.86 18.59
CA PHE A 53 -0.08 23.62 19.28
C PHE A 53 -0.03 22.40 18.35
N PRO A 54 1.10 22.10 17.67
CA PRO A 54 1.16 21.05 16.65
C PRO A 54 0.91 19.63 17.19
N LEU A 55 1.11 19.43 18.50
CA LEU A 55 0.87 18.15 19.19
C LEU A 55 -0.55 18.00 19.74
N PHE A 56 -1.39 19.03 19.66
CA PHE A 56 -2.76 18.97 20.15
C PHE A 56 -3.63 18.09 19.25
N GLY A 57 -4.52 17.30 19.86
CA GLY A 57 -5.45 16.40 19.16
C GLY A 57 -4.80 15.12 18.65
N ARG A 58 -5.16 14.71 17.43
CA ARG A 58 -4.62 13.48 16.81
C ARG A 58 -3.13 13.63 16.50
N PRO A 59 -2.29 12.59 16.64
CA PRO A 59 -0.88 12.66 16.25
C PRO A 59 -0.67 13.08 14.79
N ARG A 60 0.45 13.74 14.49
CA ARG A 60 0.77 14.25 13.14
C ARG A 60 0.58 13.20 12.05
N TRP A 61 1.20 12.02 12.19
CA TRP A 61 1.09 10.95 11.18
C TRP A 61 -0.30 10.34 11.08
N ARG A 62 -1.10 10.41 12.16
CA ARG A 62 -2.52 10.04 12.08
C ARG A 62 -3.28 11.04 11.21
N ARG A 63 -3.08 12.34 11.41
CA ARG A 63 -3.68 13.41 10.58
C ARG A 63 -3.24 13.31 9.12
N GLU A 64 -1.96 13.05 8.89
CA GLU A 64 -1.38 12.83 7.56
C GLU A 64 -2.05 11.64 6.85
N GLY A 65 -2.19 10.50 7.54
CA GLY A 65 -2.91 9.35 7.00
C GLY A 65 -4.39 9.64 6.72
N ASP A 66 -5.09 10.33 7.64
CA ASP A 66 -6.50 10.71 7.46
C ASP A 66 -6.66 11.61 6.21
N PHE A 67 -5.76 12.59 6.03
CA PHE A 67 -5.76 13.50 4.88
C PHE A 67 -5.53 12.76 3.55
N ILE A 68 -4.53 11.87 3.49
CA ILE A 68 -4.22 11.07 2.30
C ILE A 68 -5.43 10.22 1.89
N LEU A 69 -6.02 9.50 2.84
CA LEU A 69 -7.11 8.56 2.56
C LEU A 69 -8.42 9.28 2.24
N GLN A 70 -8.68 10.44 2.87
CA GLN A 70 -9.82 11.29 2.53
C GLN A 70 -9.71 11.80 1.09
N ARG A 71 -8.52 12.28 0.69
CA ARG A 71 -8.27 12.70 -0.70
C ARG A 71 -8.48 11.54 -1.68
N MET A 72 -7.90 10.37 -1.41
CA MET A 72 -8.08 9.21 -2.27
C MET A 72 -9.57 8.85 -2.43
N SER A 73 -10.33 8.85 -1.33
CA SER A 73 -11.78 8.62 -1.38
C SER A 73 -12.52 9.65 -2.25
N GLN A 74 -12.19 10.94 -2.11
CA GLN A 74 -12.79 12.00 -2.92
C GLN A 74 -12.52 11.80 -4.40
N ILE A 75 -11.26 11.50 -4.78
CA ILE A 75 -10.88 11.28 -6.17
C ILE A 75 -11.56 10.05 -6.76
N LEU A 76 -11.66 8.95 -6.01
CA LEU A 76 -12.39 7.76 -6.48
C LEU A 76 -13.87 8.09 -6.73
N ASN A 77 -14.51 8.83 -5.81
CA ASN A 77 -15.90 9.25 -5.96
C ASN A 77 -16.09 10.12 -7.22
N GLU A 78 -15.15 11.01 -7.53
CA GLU A 78 -15.17 11.83 -8.74
C GLU A 78 -15.09 10.98 -10.03
N PHE A 79 -14.44 9.81 -9.97
CA PHE A 79 -14.41 8.84 -11.05
C PHE A 79 -15.59 7.84 -11.06
N GLY A 80 -16.46 7.88 -10.04
CA GLY A 80 -17.58 6.96 -9.89
C GLY A 80 -17.23 5.60 -9.28
N SER A 81 -16.16 5.53 -8.48
CA SER A 81 -15.75 4.38 -7.68
C SER A 81 -15.60 4.76 -6.20
N ASP A 82 -15.13 3.86 -5.35
CA ASP A 82 -14.84 4.11 -3.93
C ASP A 82 -13.72 3.19 -3.41
N LEU A 83 -13.34 3.38 -2.13
CA LEU A 83 -12.26 2.59 -1.51
C LEU A 83 -12.57 1.09 -1.41
N THR A 84 -13.84 0.68 -1.47
CA THR A 84 -14.22 -0.74 -1.43
C THR A 84 -13.86 -1.48 -2.71
N HIS A 85 -13.59 -0.74 -3.79
CA HIS A 85 -13.12 -1.24 -5.08
C HIS A 85 -11.60 -1.11 -5.25
N GLY A 86 -10.87 -0.83 -4.17
CA GLY A 86 -9.40 -0.89 -4.17
C GLY A 86 -8.93 -2.34 -4.32
N VAL A 87 -7.92 -2.60 -5.16
CA VAL A 87 -7.36 -3.94 -5.39
C VAL A 87 -5.89 -4.06 -4.97
N ARG A 88 -5.22 -2.92 -4.77
CA ARG A 88 -3.82 -2.86 -4.29
C ARG A 88 -3.56 -1.54 -3.59
N LEU A 89 -2.98 -1.58 -2.40
CA LEU A 89 -2.55 -0.38 -1.67
C LEU A 89 -1.06 -0.51 -1.29
N ASP A 90 -0.22 0.42 -1.70
CA ASP A 90 1.18 0.44 -1.33
C ASP A 90 1.50 1.69 -0.51
N GLN A 91 2.34 1.53 0.50
CA GLN A 91 2.69 2.60 1.43
C GLN A 91 4.18 2.62 1.74
N PHE A 92 4.72 3.81 1.82
CA PHE A 92 6.12 4.06 2.07
C PHE A 92 6.29 5.08 3.20
N TYR A 93 7.27 4.82 4.06
CA TYR A 93 7.51 5.62 5.26
C TYR A 93 9.00 5.92 5.42
N PRO A 94 9.40 7.16 5.77
CA PRO A 94 10.78 7.44 6.17
C PRO A 94 11.14 6.84 7.54
N THR A 95 10.14 6.49 8.35
CA THR A 95 10.34 5.96 9.70
C THR A 95 9.27 4.95 10.09
N PRO A 96 9.62 3.86 10.79
CA PRO A 96 8.66 2.89 11.31
C PRO A 96 7.62 3.51 12.25
N ALA A 97 7.94 4.62 12.91
CA ALA A 97 7.04 5.26 13.87
C ALA A 97 5.77 5.85 13.22
N ALA A 98 5.77 6.07 11.90
CA ALA A 98 4.61 6.51 11.14
C ALA A 98 3.60 5.37 10.84
N VAL A 99 4.03 4.11 10.92
CA VAL A 99 3.25 2.95 10.48
C VAL A 99 2.00 2.73 11.34
N ASP A 100 2.13 2.73 12.67
CA ASP A 100 0.98 2.49 13.56
C ASP A 100 -0.08 3.62 13.46
N PRO A 101 0.28 4.92 13.54
CA PRO A 101 -0.68 6.00 13.31
C PRO A 101 -1.37 5.92 11.94
N TYR A 102 -0.64 5.54 10.88
CA TYR A 102 -1.23 5.34 9.57
C TYR A 102 -2.15 4.13 9.52
N HIS A 103 -1.80 3.01 10.16
CA HIS A 103 -2.70 1.84 10.24
C HIS A 103 -4.03 2.17 10.91
N LEU A 104 -4.03 3.07 11.91
CA LEU A 104 -5.26 3.58 12.51
C LEU A 104 -6.10 4.44 11.54
N ALA A 105 -5.45 5.29 10.73
CA ALA A 105 -6.14 6.03 9.66
C ALA A 105 -6.71 5.07 8.59
N ARG A 106 -5.88 4.11 8.16
CA ARG A 106 -6.24 3.08 7.16
C ARG A 106 -7.46 2.29 7.61
N ARG A 107 -7.46 1.78 8.85
CA ARG A 107 -8.61 1.04 9.40
C ARG A 107 -9.86 1.92 9.48
N ALA A 108 -9.73 3.20 9.82
CA ALA A 108 -10.86 4.12 9.86
C ALA A 108 -11.46 4.39 8.46
N ALA A 109 -10.64 4.42 7.40
CA ALA A 109 -11.08 4.69 6.04
C ALA A 109 -11.62 3.45 5.30
N PHE A 110 -10.94 2.31 5.45
CA PHE A 110 -11.23 1.07 4.72
C PHE A 110 -12.23 0.14 5.45
N GLY A 111 -12.42 0.33 6.76
CA GLY A 111 -13.29 -0.54 7.56
C GLY A 111 -12.81 -2.00 7.54
N ASP A 112 -13.72 -2.90 7.17
CA ASP A 112 -13.50 -4.36 7.18
C ASP A 112 -12.74 -4.89 5.95
N TYR A 113 -12.47 -4.03 4.95
CA TYR A 113 -11.77 -4.44 3.75
C TYR A 113 -10.60 -3.51 3.43
N ILE A 114 -9.39 -4.00 3.70
CA ILE A 114 -8.15 -3.39 3.23
C ILE A 114 -7.61 -4.28 2.09
N PRO A 115 -7.37 -3.75 0.88
CA PRO A 115 -6.86 -4.54 -0.24
C PRO A 115 -5.45 -5.07 0.08
N PRO A 116 -4.95 -6.05 -0.72
CA PRO A 116 -3.58 -6.50 -0.62
C PRO A 116 -2.61 -5.33 -0.56
N SER A 117 -1.76 -5.35 0.47
CA SER A 117 -1.04 -4.16 0.89
C SER A 117 0.44 -4.44 1.13
N THR A 118 1.28 -3.44 0.87
CA THR A 118 2.70 -3.47 1.25
C THR A 118 3.08 -2.19 1.99
N SER A 119 3.85 -2.35 3.06
CA SER A 119 4.50 -1.25 3.77
C SER A 119 6.01 -1.39 3.62
N VAL A 120 6.69 -0.33 3.18
CA VAL A 120 8.14 -0.29 2.98
C VAL A 120 8.72 0.91 3.71
N ILE A 121 9.84 0.71 4.41
CA ILE A 121 10.64 1.82 4.94
C ILE A 121 11.61 2.29 3.85
N MET A 122 11.64 3.59 3.57
CA MET A 122 12.52 4.22 2.60
C MET A 122 13.28 5.38 3.25
N GLU A 123 14.23 5.98 2.54
CA GLU A 123 15.02 7.10 3.09
C GLU A 123 14.21 8.38 3.25
N SER A 124 13.36 8.72 2.28
CA SER A 124 12.55 9.93 2.29
C SER A 124 11.35 9.82 1.34
N CYS A 125 10.26 10.52 1.64
CA CYS A 125 9.15 10.74 0.71
C CYS A 125 9.46 11.94 -0.23
N PHE A 126 8.63 12.17 -1.25
CA PHE A 126 8.86 13.28 -2.20
C PHE A 126 8.81 14.63 -1.48
N GLY A 127 7.75 14.86 -0.70
CA GLY A 127 7.73 15.97 0.23
C GLY A 127 8.71 15.64 1.35
N ALA A 128 9.84 16.34 1.43
CA ALA A 128 10.87 16.05 2.44
C ALA A 128 10.35 16.05 3.90
N ALA A 129 9.22 16.74 4.15
CA ALA A 129 8.55 16.77 5.43
C ALA A 129 7.43 15.71 5.58
N SER A 130 7.02 15.02 4.53
CA SER A 130 6.01 13.96 4.56
C SER A 130 6.52 12.74 5.32
N GLY A 131 5.67 12.14 6.14
CA GLY A 131 5.94 10.88 6.84
C GLY A 131 5.35 9.66 6.15
N ILE A 132 4.45 9.86 5.18
CA ILE A 132 3.71 8.79 4.50
C ILE A 132 3.55 9.16 3.03
N SER A 133 3.87 8.22 2.14
CA SER A 133 3.46 8.23 0.73
C SER A 133 2.65 6.98 0.45
N SER A 134 1.48 7.12 -0.17
CA SER A 134 0.63 5.97 -0.50
C SER A 134 0.09 6.02 -1.92
N SER A 135 0.06 4.85 -2.55
CA SER A 135 -0.55 4.63 -3.86
C SER A 135 -1.66 3.59 -3.75
N LEU A 136 -2.71 3.77 -4.53
CA LEU A 136 -3.85 2.85 -4.59
C LEU A 136 -4.16 2.53 -6.05
N ILE A 137 -4.39 1.25 -6.34
CA ILE A 137 -5.05 0.81 -7.56
C ILE A 137 -6.48 0.42 -7.19
N ALA A 138 -7.44 0.91 -7.95
CA ALA A 138 -8.85 0.61 -7.81
C ALA A 138 -9.49 0.32 -9.17
N VAL A 139 -10.71 -0.20 -9.14
CA VAL A 139 -11.47 -0.52 -10.35
C VAL A 139 -12.83 0.16 -10.33
N MET A 140 -13.44 0.30 -11.50
CA MET A 140 -14.82 0.75 -11.63
C MET A 140 -15.79 -0.36 -11.16
N PRO A 141 -16.86 -0.01 -10.41
CA PRO A 141 -17.87 -0.98 -10.00
C PRO A 141 -18.54 -1.63 -11.21
N SER A 142 -18.34 -2.93 -11.40
CA SER A 142 -19.01 -3.72 -12.44
C SER A 142 -18.84 -5.22 -12.17
N ALA A 143 -19.67 -6.06 -12.80
CA ALA A 143 -19.60 -7.51 -12.64
C ALA A 143 -18.29 -8.13 -13.17
N GLU A 144 -17.69 -7.55 -14.21
CA GLU A 144 -16.41 -8.01 -14.77
C GLU A 144 -15.22 -7.72 -13.84
N TYR A 145 -15.35 -6.72 -12.97
CA TYR A 145 -14.32 -6.25 -12.04
C TYR A 145 -14.70 -6.55 -10.57
N GLU A 146 -15.45 -7.63 -10.35
CA GLU A 146 -15.76 -8.11 -9.00
C GLU A 146 -14.47 -8.55 -8.27
N ILE A 147 -14.32 -8.12 -7.02
CA ILE A 147 -13.14 -8.42 -6.20
C ILE A 147 -13.38 -9.71 -5.41
N ARG A 148 -12.66 -10.77 -5.77
CA ARG A 148 -12.64 -12.02 -5.01
C ARG A 148 -11.46 -12.07 -4.05
N LYS A 149 -11.76 -12.11 -2.75
CA LYS A 149 -10.77 -12.22 -1.67
C LYS A 149 -10.24 -13.66 -1.55
N VAL A 150 -8.93 -13.82 -1.42
CA VAL A 150 -8.26 -15.11 -1.28
C VAL A 150 -7.44 -15.12 0.02
N TYR A 151 -7.67 -16.17 0.83
CA TYR A 151 -6.98 -16.40 2.11
C TYR A 151 -6.26 -17.76 2.07
N PRO A 152 -4.98 -17.79 1.66
CA PRO A 152 -4.22 -19.04 1.62
C PRO A 152 -4.00 -19.59 3.03
N GLN A 153 -4.28 -20.88 3.26
CA GLN A 153 -4.15 -21.51 4.58
C GLN A 153 -2.70 -21.58 5.06
N ASP A 154 -1.75 -21.74 4.13
CA ASP A 154 -0.33 -21.95 4.43
C ASP A 154 0.51 -20.67 4.46
N VAL A 155 -0.10 -19.52 4.14
CA VAL A 155 0.58 -18.22 4.14
C VAL A 155 0.17 -17.45 5.39
N THR A 156 1.11 -17.27 6.31
CA THR A 156 0.90 -16.49 7.52
C THR A 156 0.75 -15.01 7.16
N ALA A 157 -0.48 -14.50 7.15
CA ALA A 157 -0.73 -13.07 7.14
C ALA A 157 -0.67 -12.52 8.57
N SER A 158 -0.10 -11.34 8.75
CA SER A 158 -0.11 -10.64 10.03
C SER A 158 -1.54 -10.25 10.39
N ALA A 159 -2.12 -10.93 11.40
CA ALA A 159 -3.48 -10.66 11.88
C ALA A 159 -3.68 -9.19 12.32
N SER A 160 -2.60 -8.51 12.77
CA SER A 160 -2.69 -7.13 13.24
C SER A 160 -2.80 -6.10 12.11
N SER A 161 -2.36 -6.44 10.89
CA SER A 161 -2.32 -5.50 9.76
C SER A 161 -3.66 -5.37 9.03
N GLY A 162 -4.52 -6.40 9.08
CA GLY A 162 -5.91 -6.34 8.63
C GLY A 162 -6.15 -6.30 7.11
N PHE A 163 -5.12 -6.49 6.28
CA PHE A 163 -5.27 -6.58 4.83
C PHE A 163 -5.65 -7.98 4.36
N VAL A 164 -6.29 -8.06 3.20
CA VAL A 164 -6.54 -9.33 2.50
C VAL A 164 -5.23 -9.82 1.85
N PRO A 165 -4.80 -11.09 2.04
CA PRO A 165 -3.52 -11.58 1.52
C PRO A 165 -3.40 -11.52 0.00
N ALA A 166 -4.48 -11.87 -0.71
CA ALA A 166 -4.55 -11.76 -2.15
C ALA A 166 -5.98 -11.45 -2.61
N VAL A 167 -6.11 -10.75 -3.73
CA VAL A 167 -7.40 -10.60 -4.43
C VAL A 167 -7.26 -10.93 -5.89
N ILE A 168 -8.36 -11.39 -6.46
CA ILE A 168 -8.52 -11.63 -7.89
C ILE A 168 -9.56 -10.63 -8.38
N CYS A 169 -9.24 -9.92 -9.45
CA CYS A 169 -10.12 -8.94 -10.06
C CYS A 169 -9.86 -8.95 -11.56
N SER A 170 -10.91 -9.26 -12.35
CA SER A 170 -10.74 -9.55 -13.78
C SER A 170 -9.62 -10.59 -13.99
N ASP A 171 -8.67 -10.34 -14.88
CA ASP A 171 -7.58 -11.25 -15.22
C ASP A 171 -6.36 -11.16 -14.29
N PHE A 172 -6.41 -10.30 -13.25
CA PHE A 172 -5.26 -10.02 -12.39
C PHE A 172 -5.38 -10.65 -11.00
N VAL A 173 -4.23 -11.09 -10.49
CA VAL A 173 -4.05 -11.47 -9.08
C VAL A 173 -3.14 -10.45 -8.40
N PHE A 174 -3.64 -9.80 -7.36
CA PHE A 174 -2.86 -8.87 -6.54
C PHE A 174 -2.51 -9.56 -5.21
N ILE A 175 -1.22 -9.60 -4.86
CA ILE A 175 -0.72 -10.27 -3.66
C ILE A 175 -0.04 -9.26 -2.74
N ALA A 176 -0.39 -9.29 -1.46
CA ALA A 176 0.17 -8.43 -0.43
C ALA A 176 1.67 -8.69 -0.23
N GLY A 177 2.39 -7.69 0.26
CA GLY A 177 3.80 -7.84 0.63
C GLY A 177 4.00 -9.00 1.61
N GLN A 178 5.01 -9.81 1.35
CA GLN A 178 5.34 -10.99 2.16
C GLN A 178 6.69 -10.78 2.86
N MET A 179 6.77 -11.24 4.10
CA MET A 179 8.01 -11.28 4.86
C MET A 179 8.41 -12.73 5.11
N ALA A 180 9.70 -12.98 5.31
CA ALA A 180 10.23 -14.26 5.75
C ALA A 180 9.98 -14.53 7.25
N SER A 181 8.89 -13.98 7.81
CA SER A 181 8.54 -14.11 9.21
C SER A 181 7.99 -15.50 9.51
N GLY A 182 8.28 -16.02 10.70
CA GLY A 182 7.73 -17.26 11.22
C GLY A 182 6.26 -17.13 11.65
N ARG A 183 5.70 -18.22 12.20
CA ARG A 183 4.40 -18.19 12.90
C ARG A 183 4.49 -17.46 14.24
N GLU A 184 5.68 -17.47 14.85
CA GLU A 184 6.03 -16.69 16.03
C GLU A 184 6.68 -15.36 15.63
N HIS A 185 7.05 -14.53 16.61
CA HIS A 185 7.77 -13.29 16.36
C HIS A 185 9.15 -13.56 15.74
N GLY A 186 9.53 -12.78 14.72
CA GLY A 186 10.85 -12.86 14.08
C GLY A 186 10.88 -13.63 12.76
N LEU A 187 12.09 -13.87 12.24
CA LEU A 187 12.32 -14.63 11.01
C LEU A 187 11.97 -16.12 11.20
N ASP A 188 11.45 -16.76 10.16
CA ASP A 188 11.27 -18.22 10.15
C ASP A 188 12.68 -18.87 10.21
N PRO A 189 12.91 -19.87 11.09
CA PRO A 189 14.22 -20.52 11.19
C PRO A 189 14.73 -21.09 9.85
N ARG A 190 13.84 -21.46 8.93
CA ARG A 190 14.22 -21.93 7.58
C ARG A 190 14.76 -20.81 6.68
N ALA A 191 14.41 -19.55 6.99
CA ALA A 191 14.86 -18.36 6.30
C ALA A 191 16.13 -17.74 6.90
N HIS A 192 16.67 -18.29 7.99
CA HIS A 192 17.85 -17.80 8.70
C HIS A 192 19.10 -18.64 8.34
N VAL A 193 20.25 -18.00 8.20
CA VAL A 193 21.56 -18.67 8.14
C VAL A 193 21.88 -19.15 9.56
N PRO A 194 22.11 -20.46 9.78
CA PRO A 194 22.40 -20.95 11.12
C PRO A 194 23.61 -20.25 11.74
N ASP A 195 23.46 -19.73 12.97
CA ASP A 195 24.48 -18.90 13.65
C ASP A 195 25.87 -19.55 13.73
N HIS A 196 25.93 -20.88 13.75
CA HIS A 196 27.16 -21.66 13.84
C HIS A 196 27.82 -21.92 12.47
N SER A 197 27.24 -21.43 11.36
CA SER A 197 27.74 -21.70 10.01
C SER A 197 28.29 -20.44 9.35
N LEU A 198 29.59 -20.48 9.03
CA LEU A 198 30.27 -19.40 8.30
C LEU A 198 30.02 -19.46 6.77
N TRP A 199 29.52 -20.58 6.25
CA TRP A 199 29.49 -20.85 4.80
C TRP A 199 28.13 -21.32 4.26
N ALA A 200 27.06 -21.32 5.07
CA ALA A 200 25.72 -21.80 4.68
C ALA A 200 24.89 -20.80 3.85
N GLY A 201 25.54 -19.87 3.13
CA GLY A 201 24.91 -18.87 2.29
C GLY A 201 24.77 -17.50 2.94
N THR A 202 23.90 -16.65 2.38
CA THR A 202 23.65 -15.29 2.86
C THR A 202 22.20 -15.14 3.32
N GLU A 203 21.99 -14.30 4.34
CA GLU A 203 20.65 -14.02 4.91
C GLU A 203 19.64 -13.64 3.83
N ILE A 204 20.00 -12.64 3.01
CA ILE A 204 19.09 -12.12 1.99
C ILE A 204 18.68 -13.19 0.98
N ARG A 205 19.58 -14.12 0.63
CA ARG A 205 19.26 -15.20 -0.30
C ARG A 205 18.27 -16.17 0.33
N LYS A 206 18.51 -16.62 1.58
CA LYS A 206 17.61 -17.56 2.27
C LYS A 206 16.24 -16.96 2.49
N GLN A 207 16.16 -15.70 2.92
CA GLN A 207 14.89 -15.00 3.09
C GLN A 207 14.16 -14.82 1.75
N THR A 208 14.87 -14.50 0.67
CA THR A 208 14.28 -14.37 -0.67
C THR A 208 13.75 -15.73 -1.17
N GLU A 209 14.55 -16.79 -1.09
CA GLU A 209 14.14 -18.13 -1.48
C GLU A 209 12.91 -18.59 -0.68
N PHE A 210 12.91 -18.34 0.63
CA PHE A 210 11.77 -18.62 1.49
C PHE A 210 10.52 -17.84 1.07
N ILE A 211 10.62 -16.52 0.86
CA ILE A 211 9.48 -15.70 0.42
C ILE A 211 8.92 -16.22 -0.91
N VAL A 212 9.78 -16.54 -1.87
CA VAL A 212 9.34 -17.06 -3.18
C VAL A 212 8.65 -18.42 -3.05
N GLN A 213 9.28 -19.38 -2.38
CA GLN A 213 8.81 -20.76 -2.34
C GLN A 213 7.68 -21.00 -1.33
N GLU A 214 7.75 -20.37 -0.17
CA GLU A 214 6.89 -20.66 0.99
C GLU A 214 5.81 -19.59 1.21
N ARG A 215 5.84 -18.47 0.46
CA ARG A 215 4.83 -17.40 0.54
C ARG A 215 4.18 -17.11 -0.80
N LEU A 216 4.94 -16.62 -1.77
CA LEU A 216 4.39 -16.15 -3.06
C LEU A 216 3.80 -17.30 -3.88
N LYS A 217 4.54 -18.39 -4.05
CA LYS A 217 4.08 -19.57 -4.79
C LYS A 217 2.76 -20.15 -4.25
N PRO A 218 2.60 -20.45 -2.94
CA PRO A 218 1.32 -20.94 -2.42
C PRO A 218 0.21 -19.88 -2.46
N ALA A 219 0.51 -18.59 -2.28
CA ALA A 219 -0.49 -17.53 -2.41
C ALA A 219 -1.05 -17.43 -3.85
N LEU A 220 -0.18 -17.49 -4.86
CA LEU A 220 -0.56 -17.53 -6.28
C LEU A 220 -1.38 -18.78 -6.60
N ALA A 221 -0.94 -19.96 -6.14
CA ALA A 221 -1.66 -21.21 -6.36
C ALA A 221 -3.07 -21.18 -5.76
N ALA A 222 -3.23 -20.64 -4.54
CA ALA A 222 -4.54 -20.45 -3.91
C ALA A 222 -5.44 -19.48 -4.69
N ALA A 223 -4.85 -18.57 -5.45
CA ALA A 223 -5.55 -17.66 -6.35
C ALA A 223 -5.76 -18.22 -7.77
N GLY A 224 -5.34 -19.46 -8.05
CA GLY A 224 -5.43 -20.07 -9.39
C GLY A 224 -4.40 -19.54 -10.39
N SER A 225 -3.29 -18.99 -9.92
CA SER A 225 -2.18 -18.47 -10.73
C SER A 225 -0.84 -19.12 -10.34
N ALA A 226 0.24 -18.70 -10.98
CA ALA A 226 1.60 -19.23 -10.78
C ALA A 226 2.65 -18.14 -10.98
N LEU A 227 3.88 -18.39 -10.52
CA LEU A 227 4.98 -17.41 -10.54
C LEU A 227 5.35 -16.95 -11.96
N ASP A 228 5.26 -17.84 -12.94
CA ASP A 228 5.51 -17.58 -14.36
C ASP A 228 4.45 -16.70 -15.03
N HIS A 229 3.33 -16.43 -14.36
CA HIS A 229 2.32 -15.45 -14.79
C HIS A 229 2.59 -14.04 -14.26
N SER A 230 3.67 -13.81 -13.49
CA SER A 230 3.99 -12.49 -12.93
C SER A 230 4.48 -11.52 -14.02
N VAL A 231 4.04 -10.27 -13.96
CA VAL A 231 4.38 -9.19 -14.90
C VAL A 231 5.13 -8.04 -14.22
#